data_AF-A0A3B1DWU1-F1
#
_entry.id   AF-A0A3B1DWU1-F1
#
_cell.length_a   1.000
_cell.length_b   1.000
_cell.length_c   1.000
_cell.angle_alpha   90.00
_cell.angle_beta   90.00
_cell.angle_gamma   90.00
#
_symmetry.space_group_name_H-M   'P 1'
#
loop_
_entity.id
_entity.type
_entity.pdbx_description
1 polymer ?
#
loop_
_entity_poly.entity_id
_entity_poly.type
_entity_poly.pdbx_seq_one_letter_code
_entity_poly.pdbx_strand_id
1 'polypeptide(L)'
;GLLFAAVCLYTWDAYAASRRGKEITTIEVPHEEEIEKELAKGHNPGWWMKHAVLVLVGIVCLTGGAELLVRSTVSIAERLGVSEVVIGLTMVAFGTSLPELATAVRAAMKRHTDLLLGNVIGSNVFNTLCVLGVTSMVKPIPVLGETVRGDATVMMGIGLLAWAIVCLRKHIGRVEGLVLLAGYGGYVGWVVMRATGGGS
;
A
#
# COMPACT_ATOMS: atom_id res chain seq x y z
N GLY A 1 0.99 -1.39 -20.08
CA GLY A 1 2.00 -0.88 -21.03
C GLY A 1 2.54 0.48 -20.61
N LEU A 2 1.74 1.53 -20.74
CA LEU A 2 2.15 2.92 -20.47
C LEU A 2 2.52 3.18 -18.99
N LEU A 3 1.80 2.57 -18.03
CA LEU A 3 2.12 2.64 -16.60
C LEU A 3 3.46 1.98 -16.26
N PHE A 4 3.78 0.84 -16.86
CA PHE A 4 5.06 0.16 -16.66
C PHE A 4 6.22 0.94 -17.28
N ALA A 5 6.03 1.54 -18.46
CA ALA A 5 7.01 2.47 -19.03
C ALA A 5 7.24 3.69 -18.12
N ALA A 6 6.18 4.21 -17.49
CA ALA A 6 6.31 5.27 -16.48
C ALA A 6 7.07 4.81 -15.22
N VAL A 7 6.92 3.55 -14.78
CA VAL A 7 7.75 2.96 -13.70
C VAL A 7 9.21 2.93 -14.11
N CYS A 8 9.53 2.40 -15.29
CA CYS A 8 10.91 2.31 -15.76
C CYS A 8 11.55 3.69 -15.92
N LEU A 9 10.81 4.68 -16.42
CA LEU A 9 11.29 6.06 -16.53
C LEU A 9 11.45 6.73 -15.17
N TYR A 10 10.48 6.57 -14.24
CA TYR A 10 10.57 7.13 -12.90
C TYR A 10 11.71 6.52 -12.09
N THR A 11 11.86 5.19 -12.12
CA THR A 11 12.96 4.49 -11.44
C THR A 11 14.30 4.85 -12.06
N TRP A 12 14.38 5.00 -13.39
CA TRP A 12 15.58 5.47 -14.07
C TRP A 12 15.92 6.91 -13.72
N ASP A 13 14.93 7.81 -13.68
CA ASP A 13 15.16 9.22 -13.32
C ASP A 13 15.52 9.37 -11.84
N ALA A 14 14.87 8.63 -10.94
CA ALA A 14 15.25 8.56 -9.53
C ALA A 14 16.67 8.00 -9.34
N TYR A 15 17.03 6.95 -10.08
CA TYR A 15 18.38 6.38 -10.10
C TYR A 15 19.43 7.36 -10.67
N ALA A 16 19.09 8.05 -11.76
CA ALA A 16 19.95 9.05 -12.39
C ALA A 16 20.08 10.33 -11.56
N ALA A 17 19.04 10.71 -10.81
CA ALA A 17 19.05 11.79 -9.83
C ALA A 17 19.94 11.44 -8.63
N SER A 18 19.88 10.18 -8.16
CA SER A 18 20.79 9.66 -7.13
C SER A 18 22.25 9.68 -7.57
N ARG A 19 22.55 9.40 -8.85
CA ARG A 19 23.92 9.54 -9.40
C ARG A 19 24.36 10.99 -9.66
N ARG A 20 23.43 11.94 -9.76
CA ARG A 20 23.74 13.35 -10.06
C ARG A 20 24.11 14.18 -8.82
N GLY A 21 24.25 13.58 -7.64
CA GLY A 21 24.73 14.27 -6.45
C GLY A 21 23.85 15.46 -6.02
N LYS A 22 22.57 15.49 -6.43
CA LYS A 22 21.59 16.29 -5.71
C LYS A 22 21.49 15.63 -4.34
N GLU A 23 21.80 16.38 -3.28
CA GLU A 23 21.50 15.98 -1.90
C GLU A 23 20.08 15.43 -1.89
N ILE A 24 19.98 14.10 -1.93
CA ILE A 24 18.82 13.38 -1.45
C ILE A 24 18.81 13.83 -0.01
N THR A 25 17.87 14.71 0.34
CA THR A 25 17.59 15.18 1.70
C THR A 25 17.98 14.05 2.62
N THR A 26 19.08 14.22 3.36
CA THR A 26 19.70 13.16 4.15
C THR A 26 18.55 12.50 4.89
N ILE A 27 18.14 11.31 4.44
CA ILE A 27 17.07 10.60 5.10
C ILE A 27 17.76 10.20 6.39
N GLU A 28 17.52 10.99 7.44
CA GLU A 28 18.02 10.74 8.78
C GLU A 28 17.55 9.32 9.10
N VAL A 29 18.44 8.34 8.95
CA VAL A 29 18.07 6.93 8.97
C VAL A 29 17.64 6.68 10.40
N PRO A 30 16.33 6.54 10.68
CA PRO A 30 15.90 6.37 12.05
C PRO A 30 16.46 5.02 12.48
N HIS A 31 17.21 5.01 13.59
CA HIS A 31 17.97 3.87 14.08
C HIS A 31 19.35 3.63 13.42
N GLU A 32 20.02 4.65 12.87
CA GLU A 32 21.42 4.51 12.42
C GLU A 32 22.31 3.90 13.52
N GLU A 33 22.21 4.37 14.78
CA GLU A 33 22.92 3.75 15.91
C GLU A 33 22.50 2.30 16.22
N GLU A 34 21.22 1.95 16.02
CA GLU A 34 20.70 0.60 16.31
C GLU A 34 21.13 -0.38 15.21
N ILE A 35 21.13 0.09 13.95
CA ILE A 35 21.66 -0.62 12.78
C ILE A 35 23.18 -0.76 12.91
N GLU A 36 23.91 0.29 13.30
CA GLU A 36 25.35 0.22 13.57
C GLU A 36 25.67 -0.73 14.72
N LYS A 37 24.88 -0.73 15.81
CA LYS A 37 25.01 -1.70 16.91
C LYS A 37 24.75 -3.14 16.47
N GLU A 38 23.80 -3.36 15.56
CA GLU A 38 23.53 -4.68 14.97
C GLU A 38 24.61 -5.08 13.96
N LEU A 39 25.14 -4.16 13.17
CA LEU A 39 26.24 -4.40 12.22
C LEU A 39 27.58 -4.63 12.93
N ALA A 40 27.81 -3.96 14.06
CA ALA A 40 28.99 -4.11 14.91
C ALA A 40 28.98 -5.43 15.70
N LYS A 41 27.81 -6.07 15.88
CA LYS A 41 27.74 -7.45 16.36
C LYS A 41 28.27 -8.37 15.26
N GLY A 42 29.49 -8.87 15.44
CA GLY A 42 30.06 -9.88 14.57
C GLY A 42 29.09 -11.04 14.34
N HIS A 43 28.74 -11.29 13.09
CA HIS A 43 27.76 -12.30 12.72
C HIS A 43 28.40 -13.70 12.67
N ASN A 44 27.74 -14.69 13.26
CA ASN A 44 28.19 -16.09 13.15
C ASN A 44 28.15 -16.57 11.68
N PRO A 45 29.08 -17.44 11.26
CA PRO A 45 29.03 -18.07 9.94
C PRO A 45 27.72 -18.86 9.81
N GLY A 46 26.82 -18.39 8.95
CA GLY A 46 25.46 -18.95 8.76
C GLY A 46 24.30 -17.98 9.04
N TRP A 47 24.55 -16.74 9.48
CA TRP A 47 23.50 -15.72 9.65
C TRP A 47 22.71 -15.47 8.36
N TRP A 48 23.40 -15.37 7.22
CA TRP A 48 22.77 -15.19 5.91
C TRP A 48 21.87 -16.36 5.52
N MET A 49 22.23 -17.60 5.89
CA MET A 49 21.39 -18.79 5.62
C MET A 49 20.11 -18.76 6.45
N LYS A 50 20.21 -18.36 7.74
CA LYS A 50 19.04 -18.23 8.61
C LYS A 50 18.06 -17.19 8.05
N HIS A 51 18.56 -16.05 7.61
CA HIS A 51 17.72 -15.01 6.99
C HIS A 51 17.17 -15.43 5.64
N ALA A 52 17.97 -16.10 4.81
CA ALA A 52 17.49 -16.63 3.53
C ALA A 52 16.33 -17.62 3.74
N VAL A 53 16.45 -18.52 4.72
CA VAL A 53 15.37 -19.44 5.09
C VAL A 53 14.15 -18.68 5.61
N LEU A 54 14.33 -17.70 6.51
CA LEU A 54 13.23 -16.88 7.03
C LEU A 54 12.50 -16.11 5.92
N VAL A 55 13.24 -15.53 4.96
CA VAL A 55 12.67 -14.85 3.79
C VAL A 55 11.88 -15.83 2.94
N LEU A 56 12.43 -17.02 2.66
CA LEU A 56 11.76 -18.03 1.84
C LEU A 56 10.47 -18.53 2.50
N VAL A 57 10.52 -18.83 3.80
CA VAL A 57 9.32 -19.16 4.59
C VAL A 57 8.31 -18.01 4.58
N GLY A 58 8.79 -16.77 4.73
CA GLY A 58 7.96 -15.57 4.66
C GLY A 58 7.22 -15.45 3.33
N ILE A 59 7.91 -15.66 2.21
CA ILE A 59 7.32 -15.64 0.86
C ILE A 59 6.25 -16.73 0.74
N VAL A 60 6.55 -17.98 1.12
CA VAL A 60 5.60 -19.09 1.05
C VAL A 60 4.36 -18.82 1.89
N CYS A 61 4.55 -18.38 3.14
CA CYS A 61 3.44 -18.02 4.04
C CYS A 61 2.62 -16.85 3.48
N LEU A 62 3.26 -15.84 2.90
CA LEU A 62 2.58 -14.68 2.33
C LEU A 62 1.74 -15.08 1.11
N THR A 63 2.31 -15.85 0.18
CA THR A 63 1.59 -16.33 -1.01
C THR A 63 0.45 -17.26 -0.64
N GLY A 64 0.70 -18.24 0.23
CA GLY A 64 -0.33 -19.18 0.69
C GLY A 64 -1.42 -18.49 1.52
N GLY A 65 -1.05 -17.54 2.37
CA GLY A 65 -1.99 -16.73 3.15
C GLY A 65 -2.87 -15.85 2.26
N ALA A 66 -2.30 -15.21 1.24
CA ALA A 66 -3.06 -14.42 0.27
C ALA A 66 -4.06 -15.27 -0.52
N GLU A 67 -3.66 -16.46 -0.97
CA GLU A 67 -4.55 -17.37 -1.69
C GLU A 67 -5.68 -17.88 -0.79
N LEU A 68 -5.37 -18.26 0.45
CA LEU A 68 -6.36 -18.70 1.43
C LEU A 68 -7.35 -17.57 1.77
N LEU A 69 -6.85 -16.34 1.94
CA LEU A 69 -7.70 -15.16 2.16
C LEU A 69 -8.67 -14.99 0.99
N VAL A 70 -8.19 -14.93 -0.25
CA VAL A 70 -9.04 -14.73 -1.43
C VAL A 70 -10.09 -15.85 -1.54
N ARG A 71 -9.69 -17.12 -1.42
CA ARG A 71 -10.62 -18.27 -1.51
C ARG A 71 -11.69 -18.23 -0.42
N SER A 72 -11.30 -17.94 0.83
CA SER A 72 -12.23 -17.87 1.96
C SER A 72 -13.22 -16.71 1.79
N THR A 73 -12.70 -15.58 1.31
CA THR A 73 -13.44 -14.35 1.09
C THR A 73 -14.48 -14.50 -0.01
N VAL A 74 -14.14 -15.15 -1.13
CA VAL A 74 -15.09 -15.50 -2.20
C VAL A 74 -16.15 -16.49 -1.70
N SER A 75 -15.76 -17.52 -0.95
CA SER A 75 -16.72 -18.49 -0.38
C SER A 75 -17.74 -17.82 0.56
N ILE A 76 -17.31 -16.81 1.32
CA ILE A 76 -18.21 -16.00 2.17
C ILE A 76 -19.13 -15.13 1.30
N ALA A 77 -18.64 -14.56 0.20
CA ALA A 77 -19.42 -13.76 -0.75
C ALA A 77 -20.61 -14.54 -1.30
N GLU A 78 -20.35 -15.74 -1.80
CA GLU A 78 -21.35 -16.65 -2.38
C GLU A 78 -22.45 -16.99 -1.35
N ARG A 79 -22.08 -17.21 -0.09
CA ARG A 79 -23.02 -17.54 0.99
C ARG A 79 -23.88 -16.36 1.42
N LEU A 80 -23.37 -15.13 1.32
CA LEU A 80 -24.07 -13.91 1.71
C LEU A 80 -24.85 -13.27 0.55
N GLY A 81 -24.76 -13.81 -0.67
CA GLY A 81 -25.39 -13.23 -1.86
C GLY A 81 -24.81 -11.87 -2.26
N VAL A 82 -23.59 -11.55 -1.80
CA VAL A 82 -22.90 -10.29 -2.11
C VAL A 82 -21.97 -10.52 -3.30
N SER A 83 -21.85 -9.53 -4.19
CA SER A 83 -21.01 -9.68 -5.37
C SER A 83 -19.52 -9.83 -5.01
N GLU A 84 -18.81 -10.68 -5.76
CA GLU A 84 -17.36 -10.88 -5.62
C GLU A 84 -16.58 -9.56 -5.73
N VAL A 85 -17.07 -8.63 -6.55
CA VAL A 85 -16.46 -7.30 -6.74
C VAL A 85 -16.44 -6.50 -5.44
N VAL A 86 -17.54 -6.48 -4.69
CA VAL A 86 -17.67 -5.69 -3.46
C VAL A 86 -16.75 -6.24 -2.38
N ILE A 87 -16.69 -7.56 -2.28
CA ILE A 87 -15.85 -8.24 -1.31
C ILE A 87 -14.35 -8.15 -1.69
N GLY A 88 -14.03 -8.17 -2.99
CA GLY A 88 -12.70 -7.87 -3.50
C GLY A 88 -12.25 -6.44 -3.19
N LEU A 89 -13.14 -5.46 -3.39
CA LEU A 89 -12.88 -4.04 -3.10
C LEU A 89 -12.78 -3.71 -1.62
N THR A 90 -13.35 -4.54 -0.73
CA THR A 90 -13.39 -4.29 0.71
C THR A 90 -12.49 -5.24 1.49
N MET A 91 -12.88 -6.50 1.63
CA MET A 91 -12.20 -7.45 2.52
C MET A 91 -10.82 -7.86 1.99
N VAL A 92 -10.71 -8.15 0.68
CA VAL A 92 -9.41 -8.49 0.08
C VAL A 92 -8.48 -7.28 0.11
N ALA A 93 -8.96 -6.11 -0.34
CA ALA A 93 -8.18 -4.87 -0.34
C ALA A 93 -7.72 -4.45 1.08
N PHE A 94 -8.57 -4.64 2.09
CA PHE A 94 -8.21 -4.41 3.48
C PHE A 94 -7.14 -5.40 3.94
N GLY A 95 -7.33 -6.70 3.67
CA GLY A 95 -6.41 -7.75 4.07
C GLY A 95 -5.02 -7.60 3.46
N THR A 96 -4.91 -7.14 2.21
CA THR A 96 -3.62 -6.85 1.58
C THR A 96 -2.93 -5.61 2.14
N SER A 97 -3.66 -4.70 2.78
CA SER A 97 -3.13 -3.45 3.36
C SER A 97 -2.80 -3.57 4.87
N LEU A 98 -3.12 -4.72 5.48
CA LEU A 98 -2.86 -4.98 6.90
C LEU A 98 -1.35 -4.98 7.25
N PRO A 99 -0.46 -5.59 6.45
CA PRO A 99 0.97 -5.53 6.71
C PRO A 99 1.49 -4.09 6.74
N GLU A 100 1.08 -3.27 5.78
CA GLU A 100 1.44 -1.86 5.64
C GLU A 100 0.87 -1.03 6.79
N LEU A 101 -0.35 -1.33 7.23
CA LEU A 101 -0.94 -0.71 8.41
C LEU A 101 -0.14 -1.05 9.66
N ALA A 102 0.27 -2.31 9.83
CA ALA A 102 1.07 -2.75 10.96
C ALA A 102 2.45 -2.06 10.99
N THR A 103 3.12 -1.93 9.85
CA THR A 103 4.39 -1.21 9.75
C THR A 103 4.21 0.29 10.00
N ALA A 104 3.15 0.90 9.44
CA ALA A 104 2.82 2.31 9.68
C ALA A 104 2.52 2.59 11.15
N VAL A 105 1.69 1.78 11.81
CA VAL A 105 1.37 1.93 13.24
C VAL A 105 2.62 1.80 14.09
N ARG A 106 3.49 0.83 13.81
CA ARG A 106 4.75 0.66 14.54
C ARG A 106 5.67 1.87 14.37
N ALA A 107 5.77 2.43 13.16
CA ALA A 107 6.52 3.65 12.90
C ALA A 107 5.92 4.87 13.62
N ALA A 108 4.59 5.00 13.64
CA ALA A 108 3.86 6.05 14.35
C ALA A 108 4.14 6.01 15.87
N MET A 109 4.07 4.81 16.46
CA MET A 109 4.33 4.60 17.89
C MET A 109 5.75 4.99 18.29
N LYS A 110 6.72 4.75 17.40
CA LYS A 110 8.12 5.16 17.58
C LYS A 110 8.39 6.63 17.20
N ARG A 111 7.36 7.40 16.81
CA ARG A 111 7.47 8.80 16.35
C ARG A 111 8.36 9.01 15.11
N HIS A 112 8.52 7.97 14.29
CA HIS A 112 9.27 8.06 13.03
C HIS A 112 8.35 8.51 11.90
N THR A 113 8.06 9.81 11.86
CA THR A 113 7.11 10.40 10.91
C THR A 113 7.56 10.22 9.46
N ASP A 114 8.86 10.33 9.18
CA ASP A 114 9.40 10.17 7.82
C ASP A 114 9.29 8.73 7.30
N LEU A 115 9.54 7.75 8.18
CA LEU A 115 9.36 6.32 7.86
C LEU A 115 7.89 5.99 7.62
N LEU A 116 7.00 6.58 8.41
CA LEU A 116 5.55 6.42 8.25
C LEU A 116 5.07 7.00 6.90
N LEU A 117 5.49 8.22 6.57
CA LEU A 117 5.15 8.87 5.29
C LEU A 117 5.73 8.09 4.10
N GLY A 118 6.98 7.64 4.20
CA GLY A 118 7.63 6.81 3.19
C GLY A 118 6.87 5.49 2.93
N ASN A 119 6.41 4.82 3.99
CA ASN A 119 5.61 3.60 3.88
C ASN A 119 4.25 3.86 3.21
N VAL A 120 3.52 4.89 3.64
CA VAL A 120 2.18 5.20 3.11
C VAL A 120 2.24 5.64 1.65
N ILE A 121 3.14 6.58 1.33
CA ILE A 121 3.27 7.11 -0.04
C ILE A 121 3.88 6.05 -0.96
N GLY A 122 4.96 5.39 -0.51
CA GLY A 122 5.68 4.38 -1.28
C GLY A 122 4.79 3.19 -1.66
N SER A 123 4.01 2.66 -0.72
CA SER A 123 3.14 1.50 -0.98
C SER A 123 2.02 1.83 -1.97
N ASN A 124 1.40 3.01 -1.87
CA ASN A 124 0.36 3.44 -2.83
C ASN A 124 0.92 3.66 -4.23
N VAL A 125 2.10 4.26 -4.34
CA VAL A 125 2.80 4.45 -5.62
C VAL A 125 3.20 3.10 -6.21
N PHE A 126 3.73 2.18 -5.40
CA PHE A 126 4.10 0.84 -5.83
C PHE A 126 2.89 0.03 -6.31
N ASN A 127 1.77 0.04 -5.58
CA ASN A 127 0.55 -0.68 -5.95
C ASN A 127 -0.05 -0.12 -7.26
N THR A 128 -0.05 1.20 -7.44
CA THR A 128 -0.62 1.83 -8.64
C THR A 128 0.28 1.67 -9.87
N LEU A 129 1.59 1.81 -9.71
CA LEU A 129 2.50 1.80 -10.86
C LEU A 129 3.01 0.40 -11.18
N CYS A 130 3.47 -0.34 -10.16
CA CYS A 130 4.06 -1.66 -10.34
C CYS A 130 2.98 -2.75 -10.40
N VAL A 131 2.17 -2.92 -9.35
CA VAL A 131 1.20 -4.02 -9.29
C VAL A 131 0.15 -3.90 -10.38
N LEU A 132 -0.56 -2.76 -10.45
CA LEU A 132 -1.55 -2.49 -11.48
C LEU A 132 -0.94 -2.39 -12.89
N GLY A 133 0.25 -1.80 -13.02
CA GLY A 133 0.96 -1.70 -14.30
C GLY A 133 1.31 -3.07 -14.88
N VAL A 134 1.85 -3.99 -14.05
CA VAL A 134 2.19 -5.36 -14.45
C VAL A 134 0.93 -6.18 -14.69
N THR A 135 -0.07 -6.13 -13.81
CA THR A 135 -1.34 -6.87 -14.04
C THR A 135 -2.01 -6.43 -15.33
N SER A 136 -2.02 -5.13 -15.66
CA SER A 136 -2.58 -4.63 -16.93
C SER A 136 -1.84 -5.14 -18.19
N MET A 137 -0.57 -5.53 -18.05
CA MET A 137 0.22 -6.12 -19.16
C MET A 137 -0.06 -7.61 -19.32
N VAL A 138 -0.26 -8.33 -18.22
CA VAL A 138 -0.55 -9.76 -18.23
C VAL A 138 -1.99 -10.02 -18.66
N LYS A 139 -2.95 -9.24 -18.13
CA LYS A 139 -4.37 -9.35 -18.46
C LYS A 139 -4.96 -7.95 -18.64
N PRO A 140 -5.49 -7.61 -19.83
CA PRO A 140 -6.19 -6.34 -20.03
C PRO A 140 -7.31 -6.21 -19.00
N ILE A 141 -7.29 -5.12 -18.24
CA ILE A 141 -8.32 -4.82 -17.24
C ILE A 141 -9.42 -4.04 -17.96
N PRO A 142 -10.60 -4.63 -18.20
CA PRO A 142 -11.68 -3.92 -18.85
C PRO A 142 -12.16 -2.78 -17.94
N VAL A 143 -11.93 -1.54 -18.36
CA VAL A 143 -12.54 -0.33 -17.77
C VAL A 143 -13.98 -0.23 -18.28
N LEU A 144 -14.81 -1.20 -17.90
CA LEU A 144 -16.22 -1.25 -18.29
C LEU A 144 -17.07 -0.78 -17.11
N GLY A 145 -17.44 0.50 -17.10
CA GLY A 145 -18.57 1.00 -16.31
C GLY A 145 -18.39 2.39 -15.71
N GLU A 146 -19.51 3.12 -15.61
CA GLU A 146 -19.61 4.37 -14.83
C GLU A 146 -19.21 4.17 -13.35
N THR A 147 -19.35 2.95 -12.83
CA THR A 147 -18.95 2.57 -11.46
C THR A 147 -17.45 2.75 -11.23
N VAL A 148 -16.61 2.19 -12.11
CA VAL A 148 -15.14 2.29 -11.99
C VAL A 148 -14.66 3.74 -12.11
N ARG A 149 -15.30 4.53 -12.98
CA ARG A 149 -15.00 5.96 -13.15
C ARG A 149 -15.42 6.78 -11.93
N GLY A 150 -16.54 6.42 -11.30
CA GLY A 150 -16.98 7.01 -10.04
C GLY A 150 -15.99 6.74 -8.90
N ASP A 151 -15.59 5.48 -8.72
CA ASP A 151 -14.62 5.08 -7.69
C ASP A 151 -13.25 5.77 -7.89
N ALA A 152 -12.77 5.80 -9.13
CA ALA A 152 -11.51 6.48 -9.46
C ALA A 152 -11.55 8.00 -9.17
N THR A 153 -12.68 8.65 -9.42
CA THR A 153 -12.83 10.09 -9.14
C THR A 153 -12.82 10.38 -7.65
N VAL A 154 -13.51 9.57 -6.85
CA VAL A 154 -13.51 9.69 -5.38
C VAL A 154 -12.12 9.41 -4.82
N MET A 155 -11.44 8.36 -5.31
CA MET A 155 -10.07 8.05 -4.90
C MET A 155 -9.09 9.18 -5.26
N MET A 156 -9.19 9.79 -6.44
CA MET A 156 -8.39 10.97 -6.79
C MET A 156 -8.69 12.16 -5.87
N GLY A 157 -9.95 12.42 -5.55
CA GLY A 157 -10.34 13.49 -4.64
C GLY A 157 -9.76 13.31 -3.24
N ILE A 158 -9.86 12.11 -2.67
CA ILE A 158 -9.28 11.77 -1.37
C ILE A 158 -7.75 11.85 -1.41
N GLY A 159 -7.13 11.35 -2.48
CA GLY A 159 -5.68 11.42 -2.67
C GLY A 159 -5.18 12.86 -2.76
N LEU A 160 -5.90 13.73 -3.49
CA LEU A 160 -5.56 15.15 -3.60
C LEU A 160 -5.76 15.89 -2.27
N LEU A 161 -6.83 15.57 -1.53
CA LEU A 161 -7.05 16.10 -0.18
C LEU A 161 -5.91 15.69 0.76
N ALA A 162 -5.51 14.42 0.76
CA ALA A 162 -4.40 13.93 1.57
C ALA A 162 -3.09 14.62 1.18
N TRP A 163 -2.82 14.76 -0.12
CA TRP A 163 -1.66 15.49 -0.63
C TRP A 163 -1.67 16.96 -0.20
N ALA A 164 -2.81 17.64 -0.33
CA ALA A 164 -2.97 19.03 0.11
C ALA A 164 -2.71 19.16 1.62
N ILE A 165 -3.25 18.26 2.45
CA ILE A 165 -3.00 18.26 3.90
C ILE A 165 -1.50 18.14 4.19
N VAL A 166 -0.79 17.23 3.52
CA VAL A 166 0.65 17.03 3.70
C VAL A 166 1.47 18.24 3.22
N CYS A 167 1.08 18.87 2.10
CA CYS A 167 1.79 20.04 1.58
C CYS A 167 1.53 21.32 2.40
N LEU A 168 0.31 21.52 2.88
CA LEU A 168 -0.06 22.70 3.69
C LEU A 168 0.35 22.57 5.17
N ARG A 169 0.42 21.34 5.71
CA ARG A 169 0.76 21.08 7.10
C ARG A 169 1.95 20.12 7.14
N LYS A 170 3.11 20.60 7.65
CA LYS A 170 4.32 19.77 7.86
C LYS A 170 4.11 18.60 8.85
N HIS A 171 3.01 18.57 9.58
CA HIS A 171 2.66 17.50 10.51
C HIS A 171 1.18 17.13 10.41
N ILE A 172 0.89 15.83 10.30
CA ILE A 172 -0.47 15.28 10.39
C ILE A 172 -0.81 15.14 11.87
N GLY A 173 -1.72 15.98 12.35
CA GLY A 173 -2.26 15.91 13.71
C GLY A 173 -3.41 14.90 13.83
N ARG A 174 -3.93 14.78 15.06
CA ARG A 174 -5.08 13.90 15.35
C ARG A 174 -6.35 14.32 14.59
N VAL A 175 -6.52 15.62 14.33
CA VAL A 175 -7.70 16.16 13.65
C VAL A 175 -7.69 15.79 12.17
N GLU A 176 -6.55 15.96 11.49
CA GLU A 176 -6.36 15.55 10.10
C GLU A 176 -6.55 14.04 9.95
N GLY A 177 -5.96 13.26 10.86
CA GLY A 177 -6.16 11.81 10.91
C GLY A 177 -7.63 11.42 11.06
N LEU A 178 -8.38 12.11 11.93
CA LEU A 178 -9.82 11.87 12.12
C LEU A 178 -10.63 12.23 10.86
N VAL A 179 -10.31 13.34 10.19
CA VAL A 179 -10.98 13.76 8.95
C VAL A 179 -10.74 12.73 7.84
N LEU A 180 -9.50 12.26 7.67
CA LEU A 180 -9.18 11.23 6.69
C LEU A 180 -9.85 9.89 7.02
N LEU A 181 -9.89 9.51 8.30
CA LEU A 181 -10.57 8.30 8.77
C LEU A 181 -12.10 8.38 8.53
N ALA A 182 -12.71 9.53 8.80
CA ALA A 182 -14.12 9.76 8.55
C ALA A 182 -14.43 9.73 7.05
N GLY A 183 -13.57 10.30 6.21
CA GLY A 183 -13.68 10.20 4.75
C GLY A 183 -13.58 8.75 4.24
N TYR A 184 -12.64 7.98 4.78
CA TYR A 184 -12.52 6.55 4.48
C TYR A 184 -13.78 5.76 4.90
N GLY A 185 -14.27 5.97 6.12
CA GLY A 185 -15.49 5.33 6.61
C GLY A 185 -16.73 5.73 5.78
N GLY A 186 -16.82 6.99 5.37
CA GLY A 186 -17.88 7.47 4.48
C GLY A 186 -17.82 6.82 3.09
N TYR A 187 -16.63 6.68 2.50
CA TYR A 187 -16.46 5.99 1.22
C TYR A 187 -16.83 4.51 1.31
N VAL A 188 -16.33 3.79 2.32
CA VAL A 188 -16.67 2.38 2.54
C VAL A 188 -18.18 2.21 2.74
N GLY A 189 -18.80 3.07 3.55
CA GLY A 189 -20.25 3.08 3.74
C GLY A 189 -21.01 3.30 2.44
N TRP A 190 -20.59 4.25 1.61
CA TRP A 190 -21.20 4.51 0.30
C TRP A 190 -21.05 3.33 -0.67
N VAL A 191 -19.88 2.68 -0.72
CA VAL A 191 -19.65 1.48 -1.52
C VAL A 191 -20.54 0.33 -1.05
N VAL A 192 -20.64 0.11 0.26
CA VAL A 192 -21.48 -0.95 0.84
C VAL A 192 -22.97 -0.67 0.56
N MET A 193 -23.43 0.57 0.69
CA MET A 193 -24.83 0.93 0.38
C MET A 193 -25.15 0.75 -1.11
N ARG A 194 -24.23 1.11 -2.01
CA ARG A 194 -24.39 0.84 -3.45
C ARG A 194 -24.43 -0.66 -3.76
N ALA A 195 -23.63 -1.43 -3.04
CA ALA A 195 -23.57 -2.88 -3.18
C ALA A 195 -24.87 -3.57 -2.73
N THR A 196 -25.48 -3.10 -1.63
CA THR A 196 -26.72 -3.67 -1.09
C THR A 196 -27.98 -3.10 -1.72
N GLY A 197 -27.95 -1.86 -2.22
CA GLY A 197 -29.09 -1.20 -2.85
C GLY A 197 -29.29 -1.48 -4.34
N GLY A 198 -28.31 -2.11 -5.02
CA GLY A 198 -28.37 -2.47 -6.44
C GLY A 198 -28.96 -3.86 -6.75
N GLY A 199 -29.47 -4.56 -5.74
CA GLY A 199 -30.14 -5.87 -5.88
C GLY A 199 -31.63 -5.73 -6.19
N SER A 200 -31.97 -5.08 -7.30
CA SER A 200 -33.31 -5.10 -7.90
C SER A 200 -33.28 -5.73 -9.28
#